data_AF-G3A3L7-F1
#
_entry.id   AF-G3A3L7-F1
#
_cell.length_a   1.000
_cell.length_b   1.000
_cell.length_c   1.000
_cell.angle_alpha   90.00
_cell.angle_beta   90.00
_cell.angle_gamma   90.00
#
_symmetry.space_group_name_H-M   'P 1'
#
loop_
_entity.id
_entity.type
_entity.pdbx_description
1 polymer ?
#
loop_
_entity_poly.entity_id
_entity_poly.type
_entity_poly.pdbx_seq_one_letter_code
_entity_poly.pdbx_strand_id
1 'polypeptide(L)' 'MVDKHIAKVIVDVAVFLEFSDADVVNEDSAVAMLEQIASELQCMENTEQESLALQFKELASQYGDKRAFVESLSDTLGLA' A
#
# COMPACT_ATOMS: atom_id res chain seq x y z
N MET A 1 -14.47 8.50 -4.62
CA MET A 1 -13.19 9.15 -4.22
C MET A 1 -12.85 8.65 -2.84
N VAL A 2 -11.67 8.03 -2.71
CA VAL A 2 -11.22 7.48 -1.43
C VAL A 2 -10.73 8.62 -0.53
N ASP A 3 -10.93 8.51 0.78
CA ASP A 3 -10.39 9.46 1.73
C ASP A 3 -8.86 9.29 1.85
N LYS A 4 -8.11 10.39 1.80
CA LYS A 4 -6.64 10.39 1.89
C LYS A 4 -6.09 9.74 3.16
N HIS A 5 -6.86 9.73 4.25
CA HIS A 5 -6.49 9.09 5.50
C HIS A 5 -6.59 7.57 5.41
N ILE A 6 -7.53 7.04 4.60
CA ILE A 6 -7.61 5.61 4.31
C ILE A 6 -6.39 5.20 3.48
N ALA A 7 -6.07 5.95 2.42
CA ALA A 7 -4.88 5.71 1.62
C ALA A 7 -3.60 5.75 2.48
N LYS A 8 -3.48 6.75 3.35
CA LYS A 8 -2.34 6.86 4.27
C LYS A 8 -2.21 5.64 5.19
N VAL A 9 -3.30 5.16 5.78
CA VAL A 9 -3.25 3.99 6.66
C VAL A 9 -2.80 2.74 5.88
N ILE A 10 -3.27 2.56 4.65
CA ILE A 10 -2.83 1.44 3.79
C ILE A 10 -1.33 1.54 3.50
N VAL A 11 -0.83 2.73 3.13
CA VAL A 11 0.61 2.93 2.90
C VAL A 11 1.42 2.69 4.18
N ASP A 12 0.97 3.21 5.33
CA ASP A 12 1.66 3.03 6.60
C ASP A 12 1.76 1.54 6.97
N VAL A 13 0.68 0.77 6.77
CA VAL A 13 0.68 -0.68 6.98
C VAL A 13 1.60 -1.38 6.00
N ALA A 14 1.52 -1.07 4.71
CA ALA A 14 2.36 -1.70 3.69
C ALA A 14 3.86 -1.44 3.95
N VAL A 15 4.20 -0.20 4.32
CA VAL A 15 5.56 0.19 4.73
C VAL A 15 6.00 -0.57 5.99
N PHE A 16 5.12 -0.72 6.97
CA PHE A 16 5.44 -1.48 8.17
C PHE A 16 5.72 -2.96 7.84
N LEU A 17 4.91 -3.57 6.97
CA LEU A 17 5.06 -4.97 6.58
C LEU A 17 6.35 -5.20 5.76
N GLU A 18 6.67 -4.30 4.84
CA GLU A 18 7.84 -4.42 3.95
C GLU A 18 9.17 -4.12 4.67
N PHE A 19 9.18 -3.12 5.56
CA PHE A 19 10.42 -2.60 6.14
C PHE A 19 10.64 -3.00 7.61
N SER A 20 9.81 -3.88 8.16
CA SER A 20 10.08 -4.47 9.47
C SER A 20 11.09 -5.60 9.37
N ASP A 21 11.99 -5.68 10.35
CA ASP A 21 12.90 -6.82 10.45
C ASP A 21 12.12 -8.13 10.69
N ALA A 22 12.67 -9.24 10.22
CA ALA A 22 12.07 -10.58 10.35
C ALA A 22 11.81 -11.00 11.81
N ASP A 23 12.55 -10.43 12.77
CA ASP A 23 12.35 -10.63 14.21
C ASP A 23 11.10 -9.90 14.76
N VAL A 24 10.59 -8.91 14.03
CA VAL A 24 9.37 -8.14 14.38
C VAL A 24 8.16 -8.65 13.60
N VAL A 25 8.31 -8.82 12.29
CA VAL A 25 7.27 -9.36 11.41
C VAL A 25 7.89 -10.46 10.57
N ASN A 26 7.40 -11.68 10.72
CA ASN A 26 7.83 -12.79 9.86
C ASN A 26 7.49 -12.46 8.39
N GLU A 27 8.47 -12.62 7.50
CA GLU A 27 8.37 -12.25 6.08
C GLU A 27 7.17 -12.92 5.38
N ASP A 28 6.96 -14.23 5.59
CA ASP A 28 5.82 -14.95 4.99
C ASP A 28 4.48 -14.37 5.46
N SER A 29 4.39 -13.97 6.73
CA SER A 29 3.21 -13.34 7.31
C SER A 29 2.98 -11.93 6.76
N ALA A 30 4.06 -11.17 6.51
CA ALA A 30 3.99 -9.85 5.90
C ALA A 30 3.46 -9.94 4.46
N VAL A 31 4.01 -10.87 3.67
CA VAL A 31 3.56 -11.14 2.30
C VAL A 31 2.09 -11.56 2.29
N ALA A 32 1.69 -12.53 3.12
CA ALA A 32 0.31 -12.99 3.19
C ALA A 32 -0.69 -11.86 3.54
N MET A 33 -0.30 -10.94 4.43
CA MET A 33 -1.13 -9.79 4.76
C MET A 33 -1.21 -8.77 3.61
N LEU A 34 -0.10 -8.51 2.91
CA LEU A 34 -0.11 -7.65 1.72
C LEU A 34 -0.97 -8.22 0.60
N GLU A 35 -0.92 -9.54 0.37
CA GLU A 35 -1.79 -10.24 -0.59
C GLU A 35 -3.27 -10.12 -0.21
N GLN A 36 -3.59 -10.26 1.08
CA GLN A 36 -4.96 -10.09 1.56
C GLN A 36 -5.46 -8.65 1.34
N ILE A 37 -4.63 -7.65 1.64
CA ILE A 37 -4.95 -6.24 1.37
C ILE A 37 -5.18 -6.02 -0.12
N ALA A 38 -4.29 -6.51 -0.98
CA ALA A 38 -4.42 -6.41 -2.43
C ALA A 38 -5.75 -7.02 -2.92
N SER A 39 -6.08 -8.23 -2.46
CA SER A 39 -7.32 -8.92 -2.82
C SER A 39 -8.57 -8.11 -2.47
N GLU A 40 -8.61 -7.49 -1.29
CA GLU A 40 -9.76 -6.68 -0.87
C GLU A 40 -9.85 -5.37 -1.67
N LEU A 41 -8.73 -4.69 -1.88
CA LEU A 41 -8.70 -3.43 -2.65
C LEU A 41 -9.06 -3.65 -4.13
N GLN A 42 -8.69 -4.79 -4.71
CA GLN A 42 -9.09 -5.18 -6.07
C GLN A 42 -10.59 -5.43 -6.22
N CYS A 43 -11.35 -5.58 -5.11
CA CYS A 43 -12.80 -5.68 -5.14
C CYS A 43 -13.51 -4.31 -5.19
N MET A 44 -12.77 -3.21 -5.03
CA MET A 44 -13.31 -1.85 -5.14
C MET A 44 -13.69 -1.53 -6.59
N GLU A 45 -14.57 -0.55 -6.78
CA GLU A 45 -14.89 -0.03 -8.12
C GLU A 45 -13.65 0.59 -8.79
N ASN A 46 -13.50 0.43 -10.11
CA ASN A 46 -12.33 0.92 -10.85
C ASN A 46 -12.02 2.40 -10.57
N THR A 47 -13.04 3.25 -10.47
CA THR A 47 -12.85 4.68 -10.16
C THR A 47 -12.29 4.95 -8.76
N GLU A 48 -12.54 4.04 -7.80
CA GLU A 48 -11.99 4.12 -6.46
C GLU A 48 -10.57 3.54 -6.40
N GLN A 49 -10.28 2.49 -7.18
CA GLN A 49 -8.93 1.97 -7.36
C GLN A 49 -7.99 3.03 -7.97
N GLU A 50 -8.42 3.70 -9.04
CA GLU A 50 -7.68 4.81 -9.67
C GLU A 50 -7.47 5.98 -8.68
N SER A 51 -8.52 6.32 -7.92
CA SER A 51 -8.44 7.35 -6.88
C SER A 51 -7.44 6.99 -5.78
N LEU A 52 -7.33 5.72 -5.41
CA LEU A 52 -6.41 5.23 -4.39
C LEU A 52 -4.97 5.21 -4.90
N ALA A 53 -4.76 4.72 -6.13
CA ALA A 53 -3.44 4.71 -6.79
C ALA A 53 -2.85 6.13 -6.92
N LEU A 54 -3.69 7.12 -7.26
CA LEU A 54 -3.26 8.52 -7.31
C LEU A 54 -2.85 9.04 -5.93
N GLN A 55 -3.61 8.69 -4.88
CA GLN A 55 -3.28 9.10 -3.52
C GLN A 55 -1.97 8.48 -3.01
N PHE A 56 -1.66 7.23 -3.36
CA PHE A 56 -0.36 6.64 -3.03
C PHE A 56 0.80 7.45 -3.64
N LYS A 57 0.69 7.85 -4.90
CA LYS A 57 1.69 8.69 -5.57
C LYS A 57 1.87 10.06 -4.90
N GLU A 58 0.77 10.69 -4.49
CA GLU A 58 0.83 11.98 -3.76
C GLU A 58 1.47 11.82 -2.38
N LEU A 59 1.12 10.74 -1.67
CA LEU A 59 1.63 10.43 -0.34
C LEU A 59 3.11 10.04 -0.33
N ALA A 60 3.63 9.45 -1.40
CA ALA A 60 4.99 8.91 -1.46
C ALA A 60 6.08 9.92 -1.06
N SER A 61 5.88 11.20 -1.37
CA SER A 61 6.78 12.29 -0.97
C SER A 61 7.02 12.40 0.55
N GLN A 62 6.12 11.85 1.37
CA GLN A 62 6.18 11.89 2.83
C GLN A 62 7.00 10.73 3.45
N TYR A 63 7.39 9.73 2.66
CA TYR A 63 7.99 8.48 3.17
C TYR A 63 9.51 8.40 3.04
N GLY A 64 10.18 9.52 2.70
CA GLY A 64 11.64 9.62 2.73
C GLY A 64 12.34 8.57 1.87
N ASP A 65 13.16 7.73 2.51
CA ASP A 65 13.89 6.61 1.90
C ASP A 65 12.98 5.54 1.30
N LYS A 66 11.75 5.42 1.80
CA LYS A 66 10.74 4.44 1.36
C LYS A 66 9.84 4.97 0.23
N ARG A 67 10.10 6.20 -0.23
CA ARG A 67 9.31 6.84 -1.30
C ARG A 67 9.13 5.95 -2.53
N ALA A 68 10.21 5.33 -3.01
CA ALA A 68 10.16 4.51 -4.22
C ALA A 68 9.20 3.33 -4.08
N PHE A 69 9.17 2.68 -2.91
CA PHE A 69 8.21 1.62 -2.60
C PHE A 69 6.77 2.14 -2.61
N VAL A 70 6.52 3.31 -2.01
CA VAL A 70 5.17 3.89 -1.99
C VAL A 70 4.71 4.33 -3.39
N GLU A 71 5.62 4.81 -4.24
CA GLU A 71 5.31 5.14 -5.64
C GLU A 71 4.92 3.91 -6.47
N SER A 72 5.50 2.74 -6.18
CA SER A 72 5.17 1.46 -6.84
C SER A 72 4.03 0.68 -6.18
N LEU A 73 3.53 1.14 -5.03
CA LEU A 73 2.59 0.36 -4.21
C LEU A 73 1.28 0.05 -4.94
N SER A 74 0.80 0.95 -5.81
CA SER A 74 -0.38 0.70 -6.63
C SER A 74 -0.19 -0.53 -7.53
N ASP A 75 0.99 -0.69 -8.10
CA ASP A 75 1.32 -1.76 -9.03
C ASP A 75 1.50 -3.07 -8.26
N THR A 76 2.17 -3.01 -7.10
CA THR A 76 2.32 -4.14 -6.17
C THR A 76 0.97 -4.70 -5.71
N LEU A 77 -0.01 -3.83 -5.46
CA LEU A 77 -1.36 -4.21 -5.03
C LEU A 77 -2.31 -4.52 -6.20
N GLY A 78 -1.84 -4.40 -7.45
CA GLY A 78 -2.65 -4.70 -8.65
C GLY A 78 -3.76 -3.69 -8.93
N LEU A 79 -3.55 -2.41 -8.63
CA LEU A 79 -4.54 -1.33 -8.77
C LEU A 79 -4.27 -0.38 -9.95
N ALA A 80 -3.22 -0.64 -10.75
CA ALA A 80 -2.71 0.25 -11.79
C ALA A 80 -2.66 -0.42 -13.17
#